data_AF-A0A3P7L3B6-F1
#
_entry.id   AF-A0A3P7L3B6-F1
#
_cell.length_a   1.000
_cell.length_b   1.000
_cell.length_c   1.000
_cell.angle_alpha   90.00
_cell.angle_beta   90.00
_cell.angle_gamma   90.00
#
_symmetry.space_group_name_H-M   'P 1'
#
loop_
_entity.id
_entity.type
_entity.pdbx_description
1 polymer ?
#
loop_
_entity_poly.entity_id
_entity_poly.type
_entity_poly.pdbx_seq_one_letter_code
_entity_poly.pdbx_strand_id
1 'polypeptide(L)'
;MNNGVARHALSLIVNAIYFTAEWEYKFYSESNTKQKFFSSETDAREMDFMNDMEEHRLYAEDDSVQVLSLQYKDTSYAFNIFLPKKRFGLEELKESLNGAKIQHLLSKLEIAYISVSKA
;
A
#
# COMPACT_ATOMS: atom_id res chain seq x y z
N MET A 1 -26.13 -24.78 8.71
CA MET A 1 -24.78 -25.31 8.97
C MET A 1 -24.14 -25.67 7.64
N ASN A 2 -22.92 -25.17 7.39
CA ASN A 2 -22.15 -25.24 6.15
C ASN A 2 -21.87 -26.67 5.68
N ASN A 3 -22.26 -27.03 4.46
CA ASN A 3 -21.78 -28.23 3.75
C ASN A 3 -20.63 -27.83 2.79
N GLY A 4 -19.53 -27.34 3.36
CA GLY A 4 -18.39 -26.76 2.62
C GLY A 4 -17.38 -27.76 2.06
N VAL A 5 -17.73 -29.03 1.92
CA VAL A 5 -16.86 -30.03 1.29
C VAL A 5 -17.60 -30.66 0.11
N ALA A 6 -17.05 -30.49 -1.10
CA ALA A 6 -17.59 -31.12 -2.29
C ALA A 6 -17.57 -32.65 -2.09
N ARG A 7 -18.74 -33.29 -2.16
CA ARG A 7 -18.97 -34.68 -1.73
C ARG A 7 -18.16 -35.76 -2.48
N HIS A 8 -17.25 -35.38 -3.38
CA HIS A 8 -16.34 -36.28 -4.11
C HIS A 8 -14.91 -35.70 -4.26
N ALA A 9 -14.50 -34.72 -3.45
CA ALA A 9 -13.14 -34.21 -3.52
C ALA A 9 -12.14 -35.27 -3.03
N LEU A 10 -11.17 -35.62 -3.88
CA LEU A 10 -10.10 -36.57 -3.55
C LEU A 10 -8.92 -35.92 -2.79
N SER A 11 -8.72 -34.60 -2.94
CA SER A 11 -7.79 -33.82 -2.11
C SER A 11 -8.11 -32.32 -2.19
N LEU A 12 -7.75 -31.58 -1.15
CA LEU A 12 -7.90 -30.14 -1.04
C LEU A 12 -6.64 -29.55 -0.38
N ILE A 13 -6.06 -28.52 -1.00
CA ILE A 13 -4.98 -27.74 -0.41
C ILE A 13 -5.56 -26.38 -0.01
N VAL A 14 -5.48 -26.06 1.28
CA VAL A 14 -5.91 -24.77 1.84
C VAL A 14 -4.71 -24.10 2.49
N ASN A 15 -4.52 -22.82 2.20
CA ASN A 15 -3.54 -21.96 2.87
C ASN A 15 -4.26 -20.76 3.47
N ALA A 16 -3.90 -20.39 4.70
CA ALA A 16 -4.36 -19.18 5.36
C ALA A 16 -3.15 -18.46 5.95
N ILE A 17 -2.92 -17.22 5.51
CA ILE A 17 -1.85 -16.36 6.00
C ILE A 17 -2.50 -15.15 6.65
N TYR A 18 -2.07 -14.84 7.88
CA TYR A 18 -2.52 -13.68 8.64
C TYR A 18 -1.30 -12.85 9.04
N PHE A 19 -1.39 -11.54 8.86
CA PHE A 19 -0.34 -10.60 9.23
C PHE A 19 -0.95 -9.46 10.05
N THR A 20 -0.37 -9.18 11.21
CA THR A 20 -0.74 -8.04 12.07
C THR A 20 0.50 -7.54 12.77
N ALA A 21 0.78 -6.26 12.58
CA ALA A 21 1.93 -5.60 13.15
C ALA A 21 1.61 -4.12 13.40
N GLU A 22 2.27 -3.53 14.39
CA GLU A 22 2.20 -2.09 14.66
C GLU A 22 3.19 -1.35 13.77
N TRP A 23 2.81 -0.15 13.29
CA TRP A 23 3.75 0.77 12.66
C TRP A 23 4.86 1.16 13.63
N GLU A 24 6.09 1.32 13.13
CA GLU A 24 7.18 1.93 13.89
C GLU A 24 6.81 3.38 14.27
N TYR A 25 6.36 4.15 13.28
CA TYR A 25 5.83 5.51 13.43
C TYR A 25 4.35 5.52 13.08
N LYS A 26 3.50 5.56 14.10
CA LYS A 26 2.04 5.47 14.00
C LYS A 26 1.44 6.75 13.41
N PHE A 27 0.36 6.58 12.65
CA PHE A 27 -0.53 7.68 12.30
C PHE A 27 -1.38 8.03 13.52
N TYR A 28 -1.54 9.33 13.78
CA TYR A 28 -2.42 9.83 14.83
C TYR A 28 -3.83 10.03 14.25
N SER A 29 -4.83 9.43 14.91
CA SER A 29 -6.22 9.47 14.45
C SER A 29 -6.81 10.88 14.36
N GLU A 30 -6.26 11.80 15.13
CA GLU A 30 -6.58 13.21 15.20
C GLU A 30 -6.23 13.95 13.91
N SER A 31 -5.27 13.42 13.15
CA SER A 31 -4.90 13.94 11.83
C SER A 31 -5.73 13.34 10.70
N ASN A 32 -6.58 12.34 10.97
CA ASN A 32 -7.41 11.74 9.93
C ASN A 32 -8.46 12.74 9.44
N THR A 33 -8.66 12.80 8.12
CA THR A 33 -9.65 13.69 7.50
C THR A 33 -10.49 12.94 6.50
N LYS A 34 -11.77 13.30 6.37
CA LYS A 34 -12.63 12.83 5.28
C LYS A 34 -12.14 13.43 3.95
N GLN A 35 -11.85 12.57 2.98
CA GLN A 35 -11.49 12.96 1.62
C GLN A 35 -12.14 12.03 0.60
N LYS A 36 -12.21 12.49 -0.66
CA LYS A 36 -12.71 11.67 -1.77
C LYS A 36 -11.61 10.82 -2.35
N PHE A 37 -11.79 9.50 -2.30
CA PHE A 37 -11.00 8.54 -3.06
C PHE A 37 -11.64 8.30 -4.42
N PHE A 38 -10.85 8.32 -5.48
CA PHE A 38 -11.31 8.12 -6.86
C PHE A 38 -10.87 6.74 -7.35
N SER A 39 -11.80 5.79 -7.42
CA SER A 39 -11.55 4.45 -7.98
C SER A 39 -11.50 4.46 -9.51
N SER A 40 -12.16 5.44 -10.15
CA SER A 40 -12.13 5.70 -11.59
C SER A 40 -12.48 7.17 -11.86
N GLU A 41 -12.52 7.57 -13.13
CA GLU A 41 -12.95 8.92 -13.53
C GLU A 41 -14.37 9.27 -13.08
N THR A 42 -15.25 8.26 -12.98
CA THR A 42 -16.68 8.43 -12.72
C THR A 42 -17.11 7.96 -11.32
N ASP A 43 -16.28 7.22 -10.60
CA ASP A 43 -16.59 6.69 -9.26
C ASP A 43 -15.65 7.30 -8.21
N ALA A 44 -16.28 7.93 -7.21
CA ALA A 44 -15.60 8.56 -6.09
C ALA A 44 -16.38 8.33 -4.80
N ARG A 45 -15.67 8.04 -3.71
CA ARG A 45 -16.26 7.80 -2.40
C ARG A 45 -15.55 8.61 -1.33
N GLU A 46 -16.32 9.18 -0.42
CA GLU A 46 -15.76 9.83 0.76
C GLU A 46 -15.36 8.76 1.78
N MET A 47 -14.14 8.86 2.29
CA MET A 47 -13.61 7.96 3.29
C MET A 47 -12.59 8.67 4.18
N ASP A 48 -12.25 8.05 5.31
CA ASP A 48 -11.21 8.57 6.20
C ASP A 48 -9.84 8.27 5.61
N PHE A 49 -9.07 9.32 5.37
CA PHE A 49 -7.67 9.21 5.00
C PHE A 49 -6.83 9.30 6.26
N MET A 50 -5.87 8.38 6.40
CA MET A 50 -4.80 8.51 7.38
C MET A 50 -3.84 9.58 6.89
N ASN A 51 -3.64 10.63 7.68
CA ASN A 51 -2.71 11.70 7.31
C ASN A 51 -1.55 11.78 8.27
N ASP A 52 -0.42 12.19 7.72
CA ASP A 52 0.73 12.63 8.47
C ASP A 52 1.34 13.83 7.76
N MET A 53 1.74 14.85 8.50
CA MET A 53 2.27 16.08 7.91
C MET A 53 3.70 16.27 8.36
N GLU A 54 4.57 16.49 7.38
CA GLU A 54 5.95 16.88 7.67
C GLU A 54 6.68 15.87 8.56
N GLU A 55 6.65 14.59 8.17
CA GLU A 55 7.27 13.50 8.92
C GLU A 55 8.41 12.85 8.13
N HIS A 56 9.36 12.29 8.86
CA HIS A 56 10.45 11.51 8.28
C HIS A 56 9.95 10.13 7.88
N ARG A 57 9.88 9.87 6.57
CA ARG A 57 9.43 8.59 6.01
C ARG A 57 10.40 8.10 4.95
N LEU A 58 10.50 6.77 4.81
CA LEU A 58 11.26 6.18 3.71
C LEU A 58 10.50 6.37 2.41
N TYR A 59 11.14 7.03 1.46
CA TYR A 59 10.52 7.48 0.24
C TYR A 59 11.48 7.38 -0.94
N ALA A 60 10.92 7.09 -2.12
CA ALA A 60 11.62 7.14 -3.39
C ALA A 60 10.64 7.50 -4.49
N GLU A 61 11.15 8.00 -5.61
CA GLU A 61 10.35 8.11 -6.83
C GLU A 61 11.20 7.97 -8.09
N ASP A 62 10.53 7.63 -9.19
CA ASP A 62 11.04 7.78 -10.55
C ASP A 62 10.08 8.66 -11.36
N ASP A 63 10.25 8.69 -12.69
CA ASP A 63 9.40 9.48 -13.59
C ASP A 63 7.92 9.07 -13.57
N SER A 64 7.62 7.85 -13.14
CA SER A 64 6.31 7.20 -13.27
C SER A 64 5.65 6.81 -11.95
N VAL A 65 6.43 6.58 -10.89
CA VAL A 65 5.98 5.98 -9.62
C VAL A 65 6.58 6.71 -8.43
N GLN A 66 5.78 6.86 -7.38
CA GLN A 66 6.21 7.24 -6.04
C GLN A 66 6.12 6.01 -5.14
N VAL A 67 7.10 5.82 -4.27
CA VAL A 67 7.15 4.71 -3.32
C VAL A 67 7.26 5.25 -1.90
N LEU A 68 6.33 4.84 -1.06
CA LEU A 68 6.33 5.09 0.38
C LEU A 68 6.54 3.77 1.11
N SER A 69 7.54 3.69 1.97
CA SER A 69 7.80 2.52 2.81
C SER A 69 7.47 2.85 4.27
N LEU A 70 6.47 2.17 4.81
CA LEU A 70 6.03 2.28 6.19
C LEU A 70 6.57 1.09 6.99
N GLN A 71 7.62 1.29 7.77
CA GLN A 71 8.18 0.24 8.61
C GLN A 71 7.23 -0.14 9.74
N TYR A 72 7.21 -1.43 10.06
CA TYR A 72 6.60 -1.92 11.29
C TYR A 72 7.59 -1.81 12.45
N LYS A 73 7.08 -1.96 13.67
CA LYS A 73 7.89 -1.96 14.89
C LYS A 73 9.03 -3.00 14.83
N ASP A 74 8.77 -4.14 14.19
CA ASP A 74 9.84 -5.00 13.68
C ASP A 74 10.23 -4.51 12.28
N THR A 75 11.36 -3.81 12.21
CA THR A 75 11.84 -3.15 11.00
C THR A 75 12.39 -4.13 9.95
N SER A 76 12.39 -5.44 10.24
CA SER A 76 12.57 -6.46 9.21
C SER A 76 11.39 -6.54 8.22
N TYR A 77 10.26 -5.92 8.57
CA TYR A 77 9.08 -5.81 7.71
C TYR A 77 8.69 -4.34 7.46
N ALA A 78 8.18 -4.07 6.26
CA ALA A 78 7.60 -2.79 5.91
C ALA A 78 6.44 -2.96 4.92
N PHE A 79 5.46 -2.06 5.00
CA PHE A 79 4.42 -1.92 3.99
C PHE A 79 4.85 -0.90 2.93
N ASN A 80 5.06 -1.39 1.71
CA ASN A 80 5.52 -0.56 0.59
C ASN A 80 4.35 -0.23 -0.33
N ILE A 81 4.06 1.06 -0.48
CA ILE A 81 3.00 1.58 -1.33
C ILE A 81 3.64 2.11 -2.61
N PHE A 82 3.28 1.52 -3.76
CA PHE A 82 3.71 1.95 -5.09
C PHE A 82 2.55 2.73 -5.73
N LEU A 83 2.69 4.05 -5.80
CA LEU A 83 1.66 4.94 -6.31
C LEU A 83 2.06 5.46 -7.70
N PRO A 84 1.29 5.17 -8.76
CA PRO A 84 1.51 5.80 -10.06
C PRO A 84 1.35 7.32 -9.95
N LYS A 85 2.29 8.08 -10.54
CA LYS A 85 2.18 9.54 -10.67
C LYS A 85 1.05 9.93 -11.64
N LYS A 86 0.77 9.08 -12.63
CA LYS A 86 -0.35 9.25 -13.57
C LYS A 86 -1.66 8.88 -12.86
N ARG A 87 -2.61 9.81 -12.82
CA ARG A 87 -3.97 9.55 -12.31
C ARG A 87 -4.62 8.40 -13.12
N PHE A 88 -5.20 7.44 -12.43
CA PHE A 88 -5.74 6.20 -13.00
C PHE A 88 -4.70 5.32 -13.73
N GLY A 89 -3.41 5.52 -13.48
CA GLY A 89 -2.30 4.79 -14.09
C GLY A 89 -1.97 3.42 -13.46
N LEU A 90 -2.92 2.84 -12.70
CA LEU A 90 -2.66 1.63 -11.91
C LEU A 90 -2.49 0.40 -12.80
N GLU A 91 -3.25 0.30 -13.89
CA GLU A 91 -3.13 -0.83 -14.82
C GLU A 91 -1.79 -0.80 -15.57
N GLU A 92 -1.35 0.36 -16.07
CA GLU A 92 -0.02 0.48 -16.70
C GLU A 92 1.12 0.20 -15.70
N LEU A 93 0.96 0.61 -14.44
CA LEU A 93 1.90 0.24 -13.40
C LEU A 93 1.94 -1.28 -13.23
N LYS A 94 0.79 -1.94 -13.08
CA LYS A 94 0.70 -3.40 -12.91
C LYS A 94 1.35 -4.16 -14.07
N GLU A 95 1.16 -3.72 -15.31
CA GLU A 95 1.77 -4.33 -16.49
C GLU A 95 3.29 -4.17 -16.54
N SER A 96 3.80 -3.03 -16.07
CA SER A 96 5.24 -2.75 -16.05
C SER A 96 5.96 -3.28 -14.79
N LEU A 97 5.23 -3.64 -13.74
CA LEU A 97 5.79 -4.01 -12.46
C LEU A 97 6.30 -5.45 -12.49
N ASN A 98 7.60 -5.61 -12.23
CA ASN A 98 8.26 -6.89 -12.12
C ASN A 98 9.28 -6.87 -10.97
N GLY A 99 9.87 -8.02 -10.65
CA GLY A 99 10.81 -8.14 -9.53
C GLY A 99 12.00 -7.19 -9.62
N ALA A 100 12.54 -6.97 -10.81
CA ALA A 100 13.66 -6.05 -11.02
C ALA A 100 13.25 -4.58 -10.79
N LYS A 101 12.08 -4.17 -11.31
CA LYS A 101 11.55 -2.81 -11.07
C LYS A 101 11.23 -2.57 -9.60
N ILE A 102 10.65 -3.55 -8.92
CA ILE A 102 10.38 -3.49 -7.46
C ILE A 102 11.70 -3.32 -6.71
N GLN A 103 12.69 -4.20 -6.93
CA GLN A 103 13.99 -4.11 -6.25
C GLN A 103 14.69 -2.78 -6.54
N HIS A 104 14.64 -2.31 -7.79
CA HIS A 104 15.23 -1.04 -8.17
C HIS A 104 14.60 0.13 -7.42
N LEU A 105 13.27 0.21 -7.36
CA LEU A 105 12.56 1.27 -6.63
C LEU A 105 12.83 1.21 -5.12
N LEU A 106 12.83 0.01 -4.53
CA LEU A 106 13.12 -0.18 -3.11
C LEU A 106 14.58 0.17 -2.76
N SER A 107 15.53 -0.08 -3.66
CA SER A 107 16.93 0.26 -3.45
C SER A 107 17.21 1.76 -3.37
N LYS A 108 16.26 2.59 -3.81
CA LYS A 108 16.34 4.06 -3.78
C LYS A 108 15.64 4.69 -2.58
N LEU A 109 15.05 3.88 -1.69
CA LEU A 109 14.37 4.41 -0.51
C LEU A 109 15.38 5.11 0.40
N GLU A 110 15.11 6.39 0.64
CA GLU A 110 15.87 7.21 1.58
C GLU A 110 14.90 7.94 2.52
N ILE A 111 15.39 8.36 3.69
CA ILE A 111 14.58 9.13 4.62
C ILE A 111 14.35 10.52 4.01
N ALA A 112 13.09 10.85 3.76
CA ALA A 112 12.65 12.15 3.26
C ALA A 112 11.64 12.77 4.23
N TYR A 113 11.61 14.11 4.27
CA TYR A 113 10.65 14.88 5.04
C TYR A 113 9.42 15.15 4.17
N ILE A 114 8.33 14.41 4.40
CA ILE A 114 7.15 14.41 3.51
C ILE A 114 5.84 14.46 4.29
N SER A 115 4.78 14.89 3.61
CA SER A 115 3.41 14.75 4.11
C SER A 115 2.71 13.60 3.37
N VAL A 116 2.14 12.68 4.13
CA VAL A 116 1.32 11.57 3.64
C VAL A 116 -0.14 12.01 3.70
N SER A 117 -0.71 12.44 2.58
CA SER A 117 -2.09 12.97 2.54
C SER A 117 -2.80 12.88 1.19
N LYS A 118 -2.22 12.16 0.21
CA LYS A 118 -2.73 12.19 -1.19
C LYS A 118 -3.67 11.03 -1.52
N ALA A 119 -4.74 11.37 -2.23
CA ALA A 119 -5.52 10.51 -3.13
C ALA A 119 -5.00 10.68 -4.57
#